data_AF-E3Q8R9-F1
#
_entry.id   AF-E3Q8R9-F1
#
_cell.length_a   1.000
_cell.length_b   1.000
_cell.length_c   1.000
_cell.angle_alpha   90.00
_cell.angle_beta   90.00
_cell.angle_gamma   90.00
#
_symmetry.space_group_name_H-M   'P 1'
#
loop_
_entity.id
_entity.type
_entity.pdbx_description
1 polymer ?
#
loop_
_entity_poly.entity_id
_entity_poly.type
_entity_poly.pdbx_seq_one_letter_code
_entity_poly.pdbx_strand_id
1 'polypeptide(L)'
;MAMSAGILSSPMLGGLVYSAGGYYAVFSMCFGLIAVDTVMRLMAIDVKTAQARQTKPQASISHLAALWGTLAHGIVTTSFDSTLPLFVSERFHWDSVGAGLIFLPLVSPSLLGPLVGAACDRWGARLLSSFGFLLATPFFICLRFVDGDSLSQKVILCVLLAGVGIAMALVLGPLMAEITWVVEEVMPSSAQSSFAQTYGLYNMAFSGGALLGPILGGMIRDAAGWGTVGWTLGLITFVTAITQVLWTGGPVFKHRASA
;
A
#
# COMPACT_ATOMS: atom_id res chain seq x y z
N MET A 1 -2.34 5.35 13.35
CA MET A 1 -3.77 5.21 13.74
C MET A 1 -4.68 6.18 12.98
N ALA A 2 -4.42 7.49 12.96
CA ALA A 2 -5.26 8.46 12.22
C ALA A 2 -5.38 8.14 10.71
N MET A 3 -4.26 7.81 10.05
CA MET A 3 -4.24 7.43 8.64
C MET A 3 -5.09 6.17 8.36
N SER A 4 -4.93 5.11 9.15
CA SER A 4 -5.73 3.87 9.02
C SER A 4 -7.22 4.12 9.24
N ALA A 5 -7.60 4.96 10.21
CA ALA A 5 -8.99 5.34 10.43
C ALA A 5 -9.58 6.13 9.25
N GLY A 6 -8.79 7.02 8.66
CA GLY A 6 -9.18 7.76 7.45
C GLY A 6 -9.42 6.82 6.26
N ILE A 7 -8.47 5.93 5.96
CA ILE A 7 -8.58 4.97 4.84
C ILE A 7 -9.73 3.98 5.07
N LEU A 8 -10.03 3.60 6.33
CA LEU A 8 -11.15 2.71 6.63
C LEU A 8 -12.51 3.40 6.45
N SER A 9 -12.60 4.68 6.86
CA SER A 9 -13.84 5.44 6.79
C SER A 9 -14.11 6.06 5.42
N SER A 10 -13.08 6.26 4.58
CA SER A 10 -13.24 6.95 3.31
C SER A 10 -14.14 6.23 2.28
N PRO A 11 -14.06 4.91 2.06
CA PRO A 11 -14.92 4.24 1.10
C PRO A 11 -16.38 4.19 1.57
N MET A 12 -16.59 4.05 2.88
CA MET A 12 -17.92 4.08 3.49
C MET A 12 -18.58 5.46 3.35
N LEU A 13 -17.87 6.52 3.74
CA LEU A 13 -18.37 7.90 3.65
C LEU A 13 -18.59 8.31 2.20
N GLY A 14 -17.66 7.97 1.30
CA GLY A 14 -17.78 8.23 -0.13
C GLY A 14 -19.00 7.56 -0.74
N GLY A 15 -19.20 6.26 -0.48
CA GLY A 15 -20.36 5.51 -0.96
C GLY A 15 -21.70 6.03 -0.44
N LEU A 16 -21.76 6.39 0.86
CA LEU A 16 -22.97 6.93 1.48
C LEU A 16 -23.35 8.30 0.93
N VAL A 17 -22.39 9.22 0.83
CA VAL A 17 -22.63 10.56 0.27
C VAL A 17 -22.99 10.48 -1.21
N TYR A 18 -22.37 9.56 -1.96
CA TYR A 18 -22.72 9.32 -3.35
C TYR A 18 -24.17 8.83 -3.49
N SER A 19 -24.59 7.88 -2.65
CA SER A 19 -25.95 7.37 -2.65
C SER A 19 -26.99 8.45 -2.32
N ALA A 20 -26.68 9.36 -1.39
CA ALA A 20 -27.62 10.38 -0.93
C ALA A 20 -27.67 11.64 -1.81
N GLY A 21 -26.53 12.08 -2.36
CA GLY A 21 -26.40 13.39 -3.03
C GLY A 21 -25.72 13.33 -4.40
N GLY A 22 -25.41 12.14 -4.90
CA GLY A 22 -24.74 11.93 -6.18
C GLY A 22 -23.30 12.43 -6.21
N TYR A 23 -22.75 12.51 -7.42
CA TYR A 23 -21.35 12.83 -7.66
C TYR A 23 -20.91 14.16 -7.05
N TYR A 24 -21.64 15.26 -7.30
CA TYR A 24 -21.26 16.60 -6.83
C TYR A 24 -21.21 16.74 -5.31
N ALA A 25 -22.03 15.98 -4.57
CA ALA A 25 -21.99 15.97 -3.11
C ALA A 25 -20.69 15.39 -2.58
N VAL A 26 -20.18 14.31 -3.19
CA VAL A 26 -18.90 13.70 -2.84
C VAL A 26 -17.74 14.69 -3.07
N PHE A 27 -17.73 15.38 -4.21
CA PHE A 27 -16.70 16.39 -4.49
C PHE A 27 -16.74 17.54 -3.49
N SER A 28 -17.93 18.04 -3.17
CA SER A 28 -18.10 19.13 -2.20
C SER A 28 -17.58 18.74 -0.82
N MET A 29 -17.84 17.50 -0.38
CA MET A 29 -17.28 16.95 0.86
C MET A 29 -15.74 16.91 0.82
N CYS A 30 -15.15 16.39 -0.26
CA CYS A 30 -13.69 16.31 -0.41
C CYS A 30 -13.04 17.70 -0.39
N PHE A 31 -13.59 18.68 -1.12
CA PHE A 31 -13.09 20.05 -1.12
C PHE A 31 -13.20 20.71 0.27
N GLY A 32 -14.30 20.48 0.99
CA GLY A 32 -14.47 20.97 2.36
C GLY A 32 -13.39 20.43 3.30
N LEU A 33 -13.13 19.12 3.27
CA LEU A 33 -12.09 18.48 4.08
C LEU A 33 -10.68 18.99 3.74
N ILE A 34 -10.36 19.13 2.45
CA ILE A 34 -9.07 19.67 1.99
C ILE A 34 -8.89 21.12 2.43
N ALA A 35 -9.94 21.95 2.33
CA ALA A 35 -9.88 23.34 2.75
C ALA A 35 -9.61 23.44 4.26
N VAL A 36 -10.28 22.62 5.07
CA VAL A 36 -10.05 22.56 6.52
C VAL A 36 -8.63 22.10 6.85
N ASP A 37 -8.14 21.01 6.24
CA ASP A 37 -6.76 20.52 6.42
C ASP A 37 -5.73 21.59 6.03
N THR A 38 -5.96 22.30 4.92
CA THR A 38 -5.08 23.39 4.45
C THR A 38 -5.06 24.55 5.46
N VAL A 39 -6.22 24.99 5.95
CA VAL A 39 -6.31 26.07 6.95
C VAL A 39 -5.60 25.67 8.24
N MET A 40 -5.84 24.45 8.74
CA MET A 40 -5.17 23.94 9.93
C MET A 40 -3.65 23.91 9.77
N ARG A 41 -3.16 23.47 8.60
CA ARG A 41 -1.72 23.49 8.30
C ARG A 41 -1.17 24.91 8.29
N LEU A 42 -1.85 25.86 7.63
CA LEU A 42 -1.42 27.25 7.59
C LEU A 42 -1.33 27.88 8.99
N MET A 43 -2.23 27.51 9.90
CA MET A 43 -2.18 27.98 11.30
C MET A 43 -1.05 27.36 12.11
N ALA A 44 -0.55 26.19 11.72
CA ALA A 44 0.51 25.44 12.41
C ALA A 44 1.92 25.64 11.82
N ILE A 45 2.07 26.49 10.78
CA ILE A 45 3.38 26.77 10.19
C ILE A 45 4.20 27.62 11.17
N ASP A 46 5.21 26.99 11.76
CA ASP A 46 6.31 27.67 12.44
C ASP A 46 7.54 27.65 11.51
N VAL A 47 7.98 28.82 11.04
CA VAL A 47 8.99 28.97 9.96
C VAL A 47 10.43 28.80 10.48
N LYS A 48 10.66 27.83 11.37
CA LYS A 48 12.01 27.53 11.85
C LYS A 48 12.28 26.04 11.85
N THR A 49 12.63 25.50 10.68
CA THR A 49 13.71 24.50 10.60
C THR A 49 14.31 24.34 9.20
N ALA A 50 15.62 24.60 9.16
CA ALA A 50 16.67 24.03 8.32
C ALA A 50 16.56 24.03 6.78
N GLN A 51 17.32 24.95 6.17
CA GLN A 51 17.94 24.74 4.86
C GLN A 51 18.82 23.48 4.92
N ALA A 52 18.25 22.31 4.60
CA ALA A 52 19.00 21.08 4.40
C ALA A 52 19.70 21.15 3.04
N ARG A 53 21.04 21.28 3.06
CA ARG A 53 21.87 21.22 1.86
C ARG A 53 21.73 19.81 1.25
N GLN A 54 21.14 19.73 0.07
CA GLN A 54 20.90 18.46 -0.62
C GLN A 54 22.22 17.78 -0.98
N THR A 55 22.46 16.60 -0.41
CA THR A 55 23.55 15.71 -0.83
C THR A 55 23.06 14.79 -1.96
N LYS A 56 23.99 14.33 -2.80
CA LYS A 56 23.70 13.49 -3.95
C LYS A 56 23.13 12.15 -3.46
N PRO A 57 22.00 11.65 -4.00
CA PRO A 57 21.44 10.36 -3.58
C PRO A 57 22.43 9.25 -3.94
N GLN A 58 22.91 8.52 -2.95
CA GLN A 58 23.81 7.39 -3.16
C GLN A 58 22.98 6.12 -3.26
N ALA A 59 22.78 5.64 -4.50
CA ALA A 59 21.99 4.46 -4.77
C ALA A 59 22.71 3.20 -4.25
N SER A 60 22.17 2.61 -3.18
CA SER A 60 22.52 1.26 -2.73
C SER A 60 21.48 0.27 -3.28
N ILE A 61 21.89 -0.98 -3.49
CA ILE A 61 20.99 -2.05 -3.95
C ILE A 61 19.81 -2.24 -2.98
N SER A 62 20.04 -2.10 -1.67
CA SER A 62 18.98 -2.17 -0.64
C SER A 62 17.97 -1.03 -0.77
N HIS A 63 18.44 0.20 -1.04
CA HIS A 63 17.57 1.35 -1.30
C HIS A 63 16.69 1.11 -2.54
N LEU A 64 17.27 0.59 -3.62
CA LEU A 64 16.50 0.28 -4.83
C LEU A 64 15.48 -0.85 -4.60
N ALA A 65 15.82 -1.85 -3.80
CA ALA A 65 14.90 -2.91 -3.40
C ALA A 65 13.72 -2.36 -2.57
N ALA A 66 13.98 -1.46 -1.62
CA ALA A 66 12.93 -0.81 -0.83
C ALA A 66 12.01 0.07 -1.70
N LEU A 67 12.58 0.80 -2.67
CA LEU A 67 11.80 1.60 -3.63
C LEU A 67 10.96 0.70 -4.55
N TRP A 68 11.51 -0.42 -5.02
CA TRP A 68 10.75 -1.41 -5.80
C TRP A 68 9.60 -2.01 -4.99
N GLY A 69 9.86 -2.44 -3.75
CA GLY A 69 8.83 -2.96 -2.85
C GLY A 69 7.73 -1.94 -2.60
N THR A 70 8.10 -0.67 -2.43
CA THR A 70 7.16 0.44 -2.29
C THR A 70 6.30 0.64 -3.53
N LEU A 71 6.92 0.63 -4.71
CA LEU A 71 6.22 0.76 -5.99
C LEU A 71 5.24 -0.40 -6.19
N ALA A 72 5.68 -1.64 -5.95
CA ALA A 72 4.83 -2.83 -6.04
C ALA A 72 3.66 -2.76 -5.04
N HIS A 73 3.91 -2.31 -3.81
CA HIS A 73 2.85 -2.08 -2.81
C HIS A 73 1.83 -1.04 -3.29
N GLY A 74 2.29 0.06 -3.87
CA GLY A 74 1.43 1.10 -4.46
C GLY A 74 0.58 0.55 -5.61
N ILE A 75 1.16 -0.23 -6.53
CA ILE A 75 0.42 -0.89 -7.62
C ILE A 75 -0.69 -1.76 -7.05
N VAL A 76 -0.35 -2.68 -6.15
CA VAL A 76 -1.29 -3.68 -5.65
C VAL A 76 -2.48 -3.05 -4.92
N THR A 77 -2.20 -2.08 -4.05
CA THR A 77 -3.25 -1.42 -3.26
C THR A 77 -4.20 -0.62 -4.14
N THR A 78 -3.66 0.17 -5.05
CA THR A 78 -4.47 1.05 -5.92
C THR A 78 -5.10 0.35 -7.11
N SER A 79 -4.60 -0.82 -7.52
CA SER A 79 -5.28 -1.68 -8.50
C SER A 79 -6.68 -2.09 -8.03
N PHE A 80 -6.87 -2.29 -6.72
CA PHE A 80 -8.19 -2.61 -6.18
C PHE A 80 -9.14 -1.43 -6.21
N ASP A 81 -8.64 -0.19 -6.06
CA ASP A 81 -9.48 1.01 -6.04
C ASP A 81 -10.32 1.14 -7.34
N SER A 82 -9.76 0.74 -8.48
CA SER A 82 -10.49 0.73 -9.76
C SER A 82 -11.20 -0.58 -10.06
N THR A 83 -10.63 -1.73 -9.69
CA THR A 83 -11.15 -3.03 -10.13
C THR A 83 -12.21 -3.62 -9.22
N LEU A 84 -12.06 -3.47 -7.90
CA LEU A 84 -12.90 -4.14 -6.92
C LEU A 84 -14.33 -3.58 -6.90
N PRO A 85 -14.57 -2.24 -6.91
CA PRO A 85 -15.92 -1.69 -6.99
C PRO A 85 -16.66 -2.13 -8.25
N LEU A 86 -15.97 -2.10 -9.39
CA LEU A 86 -16.54 -2.51 -10.67
C LEU A 86 -16.87 -4.01 -10.68
N PHE A 87 -15.98 -4.84 -10.12
CA PHE A 87 -16.22 -6.28 -9.99
C PHE A 87 -17.46 -6.58 -9.15
N VAL A 88 -17.61 -6.00 -7.95
CA VAL A 88 -18.77 -6.29 -7.09
C VAL A 88 -20.06 -5.68 -7.65
N SER A 89 -19.98 -4.54 -8.34
CA SER A 89 -21.14 -3.94 -9.00
C SER A 89 -21.64 -4.80 -10.17
N GLU A 90 -20.74 -5.30 -11.02
CA GLU A 90 -21.13 -6.11 -12.18
C GLU A 90 -21.49 -7.54 -11.81
N ARG A 91 -20.70 -8.16 -10.90
CA ARG A 91 -20.85 -9.58 -10.58
C ARG A 91 -21.96 -9.85 -9.58
N PHE A 92 -22.09 -8.99 -8.57
CA PHE A 92 -22.99 -9.18 -7.43
C PHE A 92 -24.13 -8.17 -7.38
N HIS A 93 -24.19 -7.24 -8.34
CA HIS A 93 -25.19 -6.17 -8.40
C HIS A 93 -25.23 -5.30 -7.13
N TRP A 94 -24.08 -5.11 -6.50
CA TRP A 94 -23.96 -4.25 -5.32
C TRP A 94 -24.07 -2.79 -5.71
N ASP A 95 -24.74 -2.01 -4.86
CA ASP A 95 -24.84 -0.57 -4.98
C ASP A 95 -23.53 0.12 -4.53
N SER A 96 -23.48 1.45 -4.63
CA SER A 96 -22.27 2.22 -4.27
C SER A 96 -21.88 2.08 -2.80
N VAL A 97 -22.84 1.82 -1.90
CA VAL A 97 -22.56 1.57 -0.49
C VAL A 97 -21.89 0.21 -0.32
N GLY A 98 -22.45 -0.86 -0.91
CA GLY A 98 -21.82 -2.18 -0.92
C GLY A 98 -20.43 -2.18 -1.55
N ALA A 99 -20.25 -1.46 -2.66
CA ALA A 99 -18.98 -1.28 -3.32
C ALA A 99 -17.95 -0.50 -2.49
N GLY A 100 -18.38 0.38 -1.58
CA GLY A 100 -17.50 1.01 -0.60
C GLY A 100 -17.15 0.06 0.56
N LEU A 101 -18.13 -0.71 1.06
CA LEU A 101 -17.95 -1.61 2.21
C LEU A 101 -16.98 -2.77 1.94
N ILE A 102 -16.80 -3.18 0.68
CA ILE A 102 -15.89 -4.27 0.33
C ILE A 102 -14.41 -3.96 0.61
N PHE A 103 -14.04 -2.69 0.80
CA PHE A 103 -12.69 -2.33 1.23
C PHE A 103 -12.45 -2.57 2.72
N LEU A 104 -13.49 -2.75 3.54
CA LEU A 104 -13.33 -2.96 4.98
C LEU A 104 -12.52 -4.22 5.31
N PRO A 105 -12.80 -5.41 4.73
CA PRO A 105 -11.94 -6.57 4.89
C PRO A 105 -10.49 -6.30 4.47
N LEU A 106 -10.27 -5.55 3.40
CA LEU A 106 -8.93 -5.24 2.87
C LEU A 106 -8.15 -4.26 3.77
N VAL A 107 -8.81 -3.25 4.33
CA VAL A 107 -8.18 -2.15 5.06
C VAL A 107 -8.13 -2.41 6.57
N SER A 108 -9.12 -3.10 7.13
CA SER A 108 -9.22 -3.35 8.59
C SER A 108 -7.96 -3.97 9.21
N PRO A 109 -7.20 -4.87 8.56
CA PRO A 109 -5.97 -5.40 9.15
C PRO A 109 -4.88 -4.35 9.38
N SER A 110 -4.93 -3.21 8.69
CA SER A 110 -4.00 -2.09 8.90
C SER A 110 -4.11 -1.45 10.30
N LEU A 111 -5.22 -1.68 11.01
CA LEU A 111 -5.39 -1.28 12.41
C LEU A 111 -4.42 -2.02 13.34
N LEU A 112 -3.91 -3.18 12.92
CA LEU A 112 -2.92 -3.98 13.66
C LEU A 112 -1.49 -3.45 13.48
N GLY A 113 -1.32 -2.25 12.90
CA GLY A 113 -0.02 -1.60 12.69
C GLY A 113 0.95 -1.63 13.88
N PRO A 114 0.51 -1.38 15.14
CA PRO A 114 1.40 -1.49 16.30
C PRO A 114 1.96 -2.91 16.52
N LEU A 115 1.16 -3.95 16.28
CA LEU A 115 1.61 -5.34 16.40
C LEU A 115 2.61 -5.69 15.30
N VAL A 116 2.36 -5.20 14.08
CA VAL A 116 3.31 -5.35 12.96
C VAL A 116 4.63 -4.61 13.26
N GLY A 117 4.56 -3.42 13.87
CA GLY A 117 5.74 -2.70 14.33
C GLY A 117 6.56 -3.51 15.33
N ALA A 118 5.91 -4.02 16.39
CA ALA A 118 6.58 -4.88 17.37
C ALA A 118 7.15 -6.18 16.76
N ALA A 119 6.45 -6.75 15.77
CA ALA A 119 6.94 -7.90 15.00
C ALA A 119 8.16 -7.55 14.13
N CYS A 120 8.17 -6.35 13.52
CA CYS A 120 9.28 -5.82 12.74
C CYS A 120 10.53 -5.63 13.60
N ASP A 121 10.37 -5.10 14.82
CA ASP A 121 11.48 -4.90 15.76
C ASP A 121 12.12 -6.24 16.17
N ARG A 122 11.34 -7.33 16.22
CA ARG A 122 11.81 -8.66 16.64
C ARG A 122 12.37 -9.53 15.52
N TRP A 123 11.73 -9.51 14.35
CA TRP A 123 12.07 -10.40 13.23
C TRP A 123 12.81 -9.71 12.09
N GLY A 124 12.94 -8.38 12.16
CA GLY A 124 13.59 -7.57 11.14
C GLY A 124 12.69 -7.31 9.93
N ALA A 125 12.90 -6.16 9.31
CA ALA A 125 12.05 -5.68 8.24
C ALA A 125 12.12 -6.53 6.96
N ARG A 126 13.30 -7.08 6.63
CA ARG A 126 13.49 -7.98 5.50
C ARG A 126 12.57 -9.20 5.53
N LEU A 127 12.58 -9.97 6.63
CA LEU A 127 11.79 -11.21 6.70
C LEU A 127 10.30 -10.91 6.65
N LEU A 128 9.88 -9.83 7.31
CA LEU A 128 8.48 -9.46 7.41
C LEU A 128 7.91 -8.96 6.09
N SER A 129 8.64 -8.08 5.36
CA SER A 129 8.19 -7.57 4.06
C SER A 129 8.16 -8.67 3.00
N SER A 130 9.19 -9.52 2.95
CA SER A 130 9.23 -10.69 2.07
C SER A 130 8.09 -11.66 2.35
N PHE A 131 7.86 -11.96 3.62
CA PHE A 131 6.77 -12.85 4.02
C PHE A 131 5.40 -12.25 3.69
N GLY A 132 5.20 -10.94 3.91
CA GLY A 132 3.98 -10.24 3.53
C GLY A 132 3.67 -10.37 2.04
N PHE A 133 4.63 -10.06 1.16
CA PHE A 133 4.43 -10.22 -0.28
C PHE A 133 4.21 -11.69 -0.70
N LEU A 134 4.94 -12.63 -0.10
CA LEU A 134 4.77 -14.06 -0.40
C LEU A 134 3.40 -14.56 0.06
N LEU A 135 2.94 -14.14 1.24
CA LEU A 135 1.64 -14.49 1.81
C LEU A 135 0.49 -13.92 0.97
N ALA A 136 0.66 -12.72 0.38
CA ALA A 136 -0.37 -12.12 -0.47
C ALA A 136 -0.60 -12.91 -1.77
N THR A 137 0.45 -13.54 -2.30
CA THR A 137 0.45 -14.26 -3.59
C THR A 137 -0.66 -15.33 -3.70
N PRO A 138 -0.80 -16.31 -2.78
CA PRO A 138 -1.87 -17.30 -2.86
C PRO A 138 -3.26 -16.67 -2.75
N PHE A 139 -3.44 -15.61 -1.96
CA PHE A 139 -4.73 -14.92 -1.89
C PHE A 139 -5.11 -14.27 -3.22
N PHE A 140 -4.15 -13.63 -3.89
CA PHE A 140 -4.35 -13.07 -5.23
C PHE A 140 -4.70 -14.12 -6.28
N ILE A 141 -4.00 -15.25 -6.28
CA ILE A 141 -4.29 -16.35 -7.22
C ILE A 141 -5.69 -16.92 -6.95
N CYS A 142 -6.06 -17.07 -5.68
CA CYS A 142 -7.37 -17.58 -5.26
C CYS A 142 -8.54 -16.65 -5.59
N LEU A 143 -8.31 -15.35 -5.88
CA LEU A 143 -9.39 -14.45 -6.34
C LEU A 143 -10.05 -14.95 -7.63
N ARG A 144 -9.34 -15.76 -8.43
CA ARG A 144 -9.91 -16.43 -9.61
C ARG A 144 -11.11 -17.33 -9.29
N PHE A 145 -11.18 -17.89 -8.09
CA PHE A 145 -12.29 -18.78 -7.71
C PHE A 145 -13.59 -18.04 -7.39
N VAL A 146 -13.55 -16.70 -7.35
CA VAL A 146 -14.73 -15.87 -7.20
C VAL A 146 -15.40 -15.68 -8.56
N ASP A 147 -16.18 -16.68 -8.97
CA ASP A 147 -16.76 -16.76 -10.32
C ASP A 147 -18.30 -16.72 -10.36
N GLY A 148 -18.98 -16.96 -9.24
CA GLY A 148 -20.44 -17.03 -9.10
C GLY A 148 -21.07 -15.82 -8.40
N ASP A 149 -22.38 -15.60 -8.55
CA ASP A 149 -23.17 -14.67 -7.70
C ASP A 149 -23.95 -15.46 -6.65
N SER A 150 -23.25 -15.89 -5.61
CA SER A 150 -23.84 -16.57 -4.45
C SER A 150 -23.31 -15.95 -3.16
N LEU A 151 -24.02 -16.21 -2.05
CA LEU A 151 -23.56 -15.76 -0.73
C LEU A 151 -22.18 -16.36 -0.38
N SER A 152 -21.93 -17.62 -0.75
CA SER A 152 -20.62 -18.25 -0.51
C SER A 152 -19.50 -17.52 -1.25
N GLN A 153 -19.74 -17.07 -2.48
CA GLN A 153 -18.74 -16.33 -3.27
C GLN A 153 -18.45 -14.95 -2.69
N LYS A 154 -19.46 -14.25 -2.17
CA LYS A 154 -19.31 -12.98 -1.45
C LYS A 154 -18.44 -13.15 -0.19
N VAL A 155 -18.67 -14.22 0.58
CA VAL A 155 -17.88 -14.54 1.77
C VAL A 155 -16.44 -14.90 1.42
N ILE A 156 -16.22 -15.72 0.40
CA ILE A 156 -14.88 -16.09 -0.08
C ILE A 156 -14.10 -14.83 -0.49
N LEU A 157 -14.73 -13.91 -1.24
CA LEU A 157 -14.11 -12.63 -1.60
C LEU A 157 -13.65 -11.85 -0.35
N CYS A 158 -14.52 -11.69 0.65
CA CYS A 158 -14.17 -10.98 1.88
C CYS A 158 -13.00 -11.65 2.64
N VAL A 159 -12.98 -12.98 2.72
CA VAL A 159 -11.89 -13.72 3.38
C VAL A 159 -10.57 -13.56 2.64
N LEU A 160 -10.59 -13.65 1.30
CA LEU A 160 -9.40 -13.44 0.48
C LEU A 160 -8.87 -12.01 0.61
N LEU A 161 -9.76 -11.01 0.57
CA LEU A 161 -9.40 -9.60 0.75
C LEU A 161 -8.83 -9.33 2.15
N ALA A 162 -9.38 -9.96 3.20
CA ALA A 162 -8.81 -9.88 4.55
C ALA A 162 -7.40 -10.50 4.61
N GLY A 163 -7.20 -11.64 3.94
CA GLY A 163 -5.87 -12.26 3.80
C GLY A 163 -4.87 -11.33 3.11
N VAL A 164 -5.27 -10.70 2.00
CA VAL A 164 -4.46 -9.67 1.32
C VAL A 164 -4.19 -8.49 2.24
N GLY A 165 -5.21 -7.99 2.96
CA GLY A 165 -5.07 -6.88 3.89
C GLY A 165 -4.04 -7.16 5.00
N ILE A 166 -4.09 -8.36 5.59
CA ILE A 166 -3.10 -8.81 6.58
C ILE A 166 -1.70 -8.85 5.96
N ALA A 167 -1.58 -9.46 4.78
CA ALA A 167 -0.32 -9.60 4.07
C ALA A 167 0.31 -8.23 3.74
N MET A 168 -0.49 -7.27 3.29
CA MET A 168 -0.05 -5.91 2.96
C MET A 168 0.25 -5.06 4.21
N ALA A 169 -0.48 -5.28 5.31
CA ALA A 169 -0.17 -4.66 6.59
C ALA A 169 1.24 -5.04 7.08
N LEU A 170 1.67 -6.29 6.83
CA LEU A 170 3.03 -6.77 7.12
C LEU A 170 4.11 -6.17 6.21
N VAL A 171 3.77 -5.42 5.17
CA VAL A 171 4.73 -4.82 4.23
C VAL A 171 5.00 -3.35 4.55
N LEU A 172 3.94 -2.57 4.80
CA LEU A 172 4.05 -1.11 4.92
C LEU A 172 5.00 -0.66 6.04
N GLY A 173 4.86 -1.23 7.24
CA GLY A 173 5.70 -0.88 8.40
C GLY A 173 7.18 -1.23 8.18
N PRO A 174 7.50 -2.47 7.78
CA PRO A 174 8.87 -2.87 7.46
C PRO A 174 9.54 -2.06 6.36
N LEU A 175 8.84 -1.72 5.28
CA LEU A 175 9.42 -0.87 4.22
C LEU A 175 9.80 0.52 4.76
N MET A 176 8.98 1.09 5.65
CA MET A 176 9.30 2.35 6.34
C MET A 176 10.51 2.24 7.26
N ALA A 177 10.59 1.14 8.01
CA ALA A 177 11.72 0.87 8.90
C ALA A 177 13.02 0.71 8.11
N GLU A 178 13.01 0.00 6.99
CA GLU A 178 14.17 -0.12 6.10
C GLU A 178 14.65 1.23 5.59
N ILE A 179 13.75 2.10 5.15
CA ILE A 179 14.12 3.45 4.67
C ILE A 179 14.83 4.25 5.77
N THR A 180 14.35 4.13 7.00
CA THR A 180 14.96 4.79 8.16
C THR A 180 16.35 4.23 8.42
N TRP A 181 16.48 2.91 8.46
CA TRP A 181 17.74 2.20 8.70
C TRP A 181 18.79 2.47 7.60
N VAL A 182 18.42 2.22 6.34
CA VAL A 182 18.71 3.07 5.18
C VAL A 182 19.60 4.30 5.42
N VAL A 183 18.90 5.37 5.80
CA VAL A 183 19.44 6.70 6.00
C VAL A 183 20.41 6.75 7.17
N GLU A 184 20.10 6.09 8.28
CA GLU A 184 20.91 6.11 9.51
C GLU A 184 22.25 5.40 9.34
N GLU A 185 22.29 4.26 8.66
CA GLU A 185 23.50 3.44 8.51
C GLU A 185 24.42 3.96 7.40
N VAL A 186 23.85 4.38 6.26
CA VAL A 186 24.65 4.83 5.11
C VAL A 186 25.06 6.30 5.24
N MET A 187 24.28 7.12 5.98
CA MET A 187 24.48 8.57 6.04
C MET A 187 24.35 9.13 7.48
N PRO A 188 25.09 8.61 8.48
CA PRO A 188 24.90 8.99 9.89
C PRO A 188 25.16 10.49 10.15
N SER A 189 26.11 11.10 9.45
CA SER A 189 26.46 12.53 9.60
C SER A 189 25.54 13.50 8.85
N SER A 190 24.66 13.00 7.98
CA SER A 190 23.66 13.80 7.24
C SER A 190 22.24 13.24 7.37
N ALA A 191 21.99 12.38 8.36
CA ALA A 191 20.74 11.61 8.48
C ALA A 191 19.51 12.52 8.44
N GLN A 192 19.52 13.65 9.14
CA GLN A 192 18.39 14.57 9.20
C GLN A 192 18.08 15.23 7.84
N SER A 193 19.10 15.59 7.05
CA SER A 193 18.93 16.16 5.70
C SER A 193 18.62 15.10 4.64
N SER A 194 19.17 13.90 4.79
CA SER A 194 18.98 12.78 3.87
C SER A 194 17.62 12.10 4.07
N PHE A 195 17.07 12.12 5.28
CA PHE A 195 15.76 11.52 5.59
C PHE A 195 14.64 12.11 4.72
N ALA A 196 14.58 13.45 4.61
CA ALA A 196 13.58 14.12 3.77
C ALA A 196 13.71 13.72 2.29
N GLN A 197 14.94 13.55 1.78
CA GLN A 197 15.19 13.15 0.40
C GLN A 197 14.79 11.70 0.13
N THR A 198 15.19 10.77 1.02
CA THR A 198 14.84 9.34 0.88
C THR A 198 13.34 9.11 1.06
N TYR A 199 12.71 9.84 1.99
CA TYR A 199 11.26 9.85 2.13
C TYR A 199 10.57 10.46 0.89
N GLY A 200 11.17 11.47 0.27
CA GLY A 200 10.75 11.98 -1.03
C GLY A 200 10.81 10.92 -2.14
N LEU A 201 11.91 10.17 -2.24
CA LEU A 201 12.07 9.05 -3.19
C LEU A 201 11.03 7.95 -2.94
N TYR A 202 10.76 7.62 -1.67
CA TYR A 202 9.68 6.70 -1.30
C TYR A 202 8.32 7.18 -1.84
N ASN A 203 7.96 8.44 -1.57
CA ASN A 203 6.67 8.96 -2.02
C ASN A 203 6.57 9.00 -3.55
N MET A 204 7.67 9.26 -4.25
CA MET A 204 7.72 9.15 -5.72
C MET A 204 7.49 7.70 -6.17
N ALA A 205 8.14 6.72 -5.54
CA ALA A 205 7.94 5.30 -5.87
C ALA A 205 6.49 4.86 -5.59
N PHE A 206 5.93 5.24 -4.44
CA PHE A 206 4.55 4.95 -4.07
C PHE A 206 3.57 5.60 -5.05
N SER A 207 3.78 6.88 -5.41
CA SER A 207 2.95 7.60 -6.38
C SER A 207 3.05 6.99 -7.78
N GLY A 208 4.23 6.54 -8.20
CA GLY A 208 4.42 5.81 -9.44
C GLY A 208 3.63 4.50 -9.45
N GLY A 209 3.64 3.77 -8.33
CA GLY A 209 2.81 2.59 -8.16
C GLY A 209 1.32 2.91 -8.17
N ALA A 210 0.91 3.98 -7.48
CA ALA A 210 -0.47 4.45 -7.42
C ALA A 210 -1.02 4.92 -8.78
N LEU A 211 -0.14 5.41 -9.67
CA LEU A 211 -0.49 5.72 -11.05
C LEU A 211 -0.67 4.44 -11.88
N LEU A 212 0.26 3.49 -11.76
CA LEU A 212 0.27 2.25 -12.53
C LEU A 212 -0.82 1.26 -12.09
N GLY A 213 -1.17 1.24 -10.81
CA GLY A 213 -2.10 0.28 -10.22
C GLY A 213 -3.48 0.31 -10.88
N PRO A 214 -4.19 1.45 -10.94
CA PRO A 214 -5.51 1.53 -11.57
C PRO A 214 -5.48 1.22 -13.06
N ILE A 215 -4.40 1.62 -13.75
CA ILE A 215 -4.20 1.36 -15.19
C ILE A 215 -4.05 -0.14 -15.44
N LEU A 216 -3.12 -0.80 -14.73
CA LEU A 216 -2.90 -2.24 -14.85
C LEU A 216 -4.15 -3.01 -14.44
N GLY A 217 -4.72 -2.70 -13.28
CA GLY A 217 -5.91 -3.37 -12.77
C GLY A 217 -7.09 -3.24 -13.73
N GLY A 218 -7.44 -2.01 -14.11
CA GLY A 218 -8.59 -1.72 -14.97
C GLY A 218 -8.42 -2.30 -16.37
N MET A 219 -7.29 -2.06 -17.05
CA MET A 219 -7.07 -2.55 -18.41
C MET A 219 -7.01 -4.07 -18.48
N ILE A 220 -6.36 -4.73 -17.51
CA ILE A 220 -6.29 -6.20 -17.48
C ILE A 220 -7.66 -6.80 -17.22
N ARG A 221 -8.44 -6.19 -16.31
CA ARG A 221 -9.82 -6.60 -16.05
C ARG A 221 -10.65 -6.52 -17.33
N ASP A 222 -10.58 -5.42 -18.06
CA ASP A 222 -11.40 -5.21 -19.25
C ASP A 222 -10.96 -6.13 -20.41
N ALA A 223 -9.66 -6.41 -20.54
CA ALA A 223 -9.12 -7.25 -21.60
C ALA A 223 -9.23 -8.76 -21.33
N ALA A 224 -9.08 -9.19 -20.07
CA ALA A 224 -8.88 -10.59 -19.71
C ALA A 224 -9.62 -11.03 -18.43
N GLY A 225 -10.43 -10.17 -17.83
CA GLY A 225 -11.31 -10.49 -16.70
C GLY A 225 -10.66 -10.48 -15.32
N TRP A 226 -11.49 -10.64 -14.30
CA TRP A 226 -11.12 -10.58 -12.88
C TRP A 226 -10.04 -11.58 -12.47
N GLY A 227 -10.16 -12.83 -12.93
CA GLY A 227 -9.19 -13.87 -12.60
C GLY A 227 -7.78 -13.45 -13.02
N THR A 228 -7.63 -12.85 -14.20
CA THR A 228 -6.32 -12.41 -14.74
C THR A 228 -5.72 -11.28 -13.91
N VAL A 229 -6.54 -10.36 -13.39
CA VAL A 229 -6.07 -9.34 -12.42
C VAL A 229 -5.44 -10.01 -11.20
N GLY A 230 -6.11 -11.01 -10.63
CA GLY A 230 -5.58 -11.79 -9.51
C GLY A 230 -4.25 -12.46 -9.84
N TRP A 231 -4.12 -13.11 -11.00
CA TRP A 231 -2.86 -13.71 -11.44
C TRP A 231 -1.73 -12.70 -11.63
N THR A 232 -2.01 -11.56 -12.26
CA THR A 232 -1.00 -10.52 -12.48
C THR A 232 -0.52 -9.94 -11.17
N LEU A 233 -1.42 -9.61 -10.25
CA LEU A 233 -1.06 -9.08 -8.93
C LEU A 233 -0.31 -10.14 -8.11
N GLY A 234 -0.73 -11.40 -8.16
CA GLY A 234 -0.03 -12.51 -7.52
C GLY A 234 1.41 -12.70 -8.05
N LEU A 235 1.61 -12.56 -9.37
CA LEU A 235 2.94 -12.61 -9.96
C LEU A 235 3.81 -11.42 -9.51
N ILE A 236 3.26 -10.21 -9.51
CA ILE A 236 3.96 -9.00 -9.04
C ILE A 236 4.38 -9.17 -7.58
N THR A 237 3.49 -9.66 -6.71
CA THR A 237 3.83 -9.89 -5.30
C THR A 237 4.84 -11.01 -5.12
N PHE A 238 4.75 -12.09 -5.90
CA PHE A 238 5.71 -13.19 -5.82
C PHE A 238 7.12 -12.77 -6.24
N VAL A 239 7.24 -12.10 -7.39
CA VAL A 239 8.53 -11.56 -7.85
C VAL A 239 9.07 -10.57 -6.83
N THR A 240 8.21 -9.69 -6.31
CA THR A 240 8.62 -8.72 -5.29
C THR A 240 9.10 -9.40 -4.02
N ALA A 241 8.45 -10.46 -3.55
CA ALA A 241 8.90 -11.24 -2.40
C ALA A 241 10.34 -11.74 -2.58
N ILE A 242 10.67 -12.29 -3.76
CA ILE A 242 12.02 -12.75 -4.09
C ILE A 242 13.01 -11.57 -4.05
N THR A 243 12.67 -10.44 -4.66
CA THR A 243 13.54 -9.25 -4.64
C THR A 243 13.81 -8.77 -3.22
N GLN A 244 12.78 -8.78 -2.35
CA GLN A 244 12.93 -8.35 -0.96
C GLN A 244 13.81 -9.32 -0.16
N VAL A 245 13.66 -10.63 -0.36
CA VAL A 245 14.48 -11.63 0.36
C VAL A 245 15.96 -11.46 0.00
N LEU A 246 16.26 -11.22 -1.28
CA LEU A 246 17.62 -11.19 -1.80
C LEU A 246 18.37 -9.89 -1.51
N TRP A 247 17.67 -8.75 -1.49
CA TRP A 247 18.30 -7.43 -1.54
C TRP A 247 17.96 -6.46 -0.41
N THR A 248 16.88 -6.67 0.34
CA THR A 248 16.54 -5.83 1.50
C THR A 248 17.51 -6.08 2.65
N GLY A 249 17.94 -5.04 3.38
CA GLY A 249 19.01 -5.13 4.39
C GLY A 249 20.42 -5.45 3.83
N GLY A 250 20.62 -5.39 2.51
CA GLY A 250 21.87 -5.74 1.83
C GLY A 250 21.93 -7.19 1.30
N PRO A 251 22.89 -7.53 0.41
CA PRO A 251 22.93 -8.85 -0.23
C PRO A 251 23.17 -9.96 0.80
N VAL A 252 22.38 -11.04 0.72
CA VAL A 252 22.48 -12.26 1.57
C VAL A 252 23.93 -12.80 1.67
N PHE A 253 24.76 -12.54 0.66
CA PHE A 253 26.12 -13.07 0.52
C PHE A 253 27.26 -12.16 0.98
N LYS A 254 27.00 -11.00 1.62
CA LYS A 254 28.08 -10.31 2.34
C LYS A 254 28.34 -11.05 3.65
N HIS A 255 29.29 -11.99 3.61
CA HIS A 255 29.99 -12.50 4.78
C HIS A 255 30.27 -11.31 5.71
N ARG A 256 29.69 -11.34 6.91
CA ARG A 256 30.17 -10.52 8.02
C ARG A 256 31.63 -10.92 8.22
N ALA A 257 32.55 -10.14 7.65
CA ALA A 257 33.96 -10.24 8.00
C ALA A 257 34.04 -9.76 9.44
N SER A 258 34.14 -10.72 10.36
CA SER A 258 34.40 -10.50 11.77
C SER A 258 35.67 -9.66 11.90
N ALA A 259 35.55 -8.50 12.56
CA ALA A 259 36.68 -7.83 13.18
C ALA A 259 37.05 -8.58 14.48
#